data_AF-A0A2W2CJT3-F1
#
_entry.id   AF-A0A2W2CJT3-F1
#
_cell.length_a   1.000
_cell.length_b   1.000
_cell.length_c   1.000
_cell.angle_alpha   90.00
_cell.angle_beta   90.00
_cell.angle_gamma   90.00
#
_symmetry.space_group_name_H-M   'P 1'
#
loop_
_entity.id
_entity.type
_entity.pdbx_description
1 polymer ?
#
loop_
_entity_poly.entity_id
_entity_poly.type
_entity_poly.pdbx_seq_one_letter_code
_entity_poly.pdbx_strand_id
1 'polypeptide(L)'
;MAGVLAGRLDGAGPVTVTLRTPPPLETPLAVTRSDDGLSLLDGDTLVAVAAPGSDADLVAVPPVPVVDVAAISARYPGFSAHPFPECFV
;
A
#
# COMPACT_ATOMS: atom_id res chain seq x y z
N MET A 1 -6.78 -1.62 0.50
CA MET A 1 -7.01 -0.56 1.51
C MET A 1 -6.10 0.66 1.34
N ALA A 2 -4.77 0.52 1.20
CA ALA A 2 -3.87 1.67 1.05
C ALA A 2 -4.25 2.63 -0.09
N GLY A 3 -4.47 2.11 -1.31
CA GLY A 3 -4.90 2.96 -2.44
C GLY A 3 -6.26 3.65 -2.24
N VAL A 4 -7.18 3.00 -1.53
CA VAL A 4 -8.50 3.59 -1.21
C VAL A 4 -8.37 4.72 -0.19
N LEU A 5 -7.54 4.53 0.85
CA LEU A 5 -7.27 5.58 1.83
C LEU A 5 -6.51 6.76 1.21
N ALA A 6 -5.54 6.47 0.33
CA ALA A 6 -4.83 7.49 -0.43
C ALA A 6 -5.78 8.35 -1.28
N GLY A 7 -6.73 7.73 -1.98
CA GLY A 7 -7.72 8.46 -2.78
C GLY A 7 -8.74 9.27 -1.97
N ARG A 8 -8.78 9.13 -0.64
CA ARG A 8 -9.62 9.97 0.23
C ARG A 8 -8.91 11.23 0.72
N LEU A 9 -7.59 11.33 0.56
CA LEU A 9 -6.83 12.52 0.91
C LEU A 9 -6.95 13.53 -0.23
N ASP A 10 -7.42 14.74 0.08
CA ASP A 10 -7.57 15.80 -0.91
C ASP A 10 -6.19 16.27 -1.41
N GLY A 11 -6.00 16.38 -2.74
CA GLY A 11 -4.74 16.86 -3.35
C GLY A 11 -4.42 16.20 -4.69
N ALA A 12 -3.45 16.77 -5.42
CA ALA A 12 -3.02 16.30 -6.74
C ALA A 12 -1.64 15.61 -6.75
N GLY A 13 -1.13 15.22 -5.58
CA GLY A 13 0.21 14.67 -5.41
C GLY A 13 0.23 13.22 -4.94
N PRO A 14 1.43 12.62 -4.81
CA PRO A 14 1.60 11.31 -4.19
C PRO A 14 1.09 11.32 -2.75
N VAL A 15 0.72 10.13 -2.26
CA VAL A 15 0.30 9.94 -0.87
C VAL A 15 1.08 8.79 -0.27
N THR A 16 1.71 9.04 0.86
CA THR A 16 2.38 8.00 1.64
C THR A 16 1.35 7.40 2.60
N VAL A 17 1.10 6.10 2.46
CA VAL A 17 0.25 5.34 3.38
C VAL A 17 1.11 4.38 4.18
N THR A 18 1.06 4.51 5.51
CA THR A 18 1.77 3.62 6.43
C THR A 18 0.77 2.74 7.16
N LEU A 19 0.83 1.42 6.91
CA LEU A 19 0.08 0.42 7.67
C LEU A 19 0.79 0.19 9.01
N ARG A 20 0.05 0.27 10.12
CA ARG A 20 0.56 0.06 11.49
C ARG A 20 0.28 -1.34 11.99
N THR A 21 -0.84 -1.91 11.57
CA THR A 21 -1.24 -3.29 11.83
C THR A 21 -1.77 -3.92 10.54
N PRO A 22 -1.77 -5.26 10.43
CA PRO A 22 -2.51 -5.93 9.38
C PRO A 22 -3.97 -5.46 9.41
N PRO A 23 -4.51 -4.99 8.27
CA PRO A 23 -5.86 -4.48 8.27
C PRO A 23 -6.86 -5.66 8.28
N PRO A 24 -7.88 -5.64 9.16
CA PRO A 24 -8.78 -6.77 9.34
C PRO A 24 -9.72 -6.96 8.13
N LEU A 25 -9.99 -8.21 7.78
CA LEU A 25 -11.00 -8.55 6.77
C LEU A 25 -12.44 -8.34 7.25
N GLU A 26 -13.31 -8.02 6.28
CA GLU A 26 -14.76 -7.89 6.46
C GLU A 26 -15.21 -6.97 7.60
N THR A 27 -14.30 -6.12 8.10
CA THR A 27 -14.52 -5.25 9.25
C THR A 27 -14.57 -3.80 8.75
N PRO A 28 -15.68 -3.08 8.96
CA PRO A 28 -15.76 -1.66 8.59
C PRO A 28 -14.77 -0.81 9.39
N LEU A 29 -13.91 -0.06 8.69
CA LEU A 29 -12.92 0.83 9.30
C LEU A 29 -13.37 2.29 9.19
N ALA A 30 -13.09 3.07 10.23
CA ALA A 30 -13.40 4.50 10.28
C ALA A 30 -12.24 5.33 9.73
N VAL A 31 -12.56 6.35 8.93
CA VAL A 31 -11.58 7.32 8.43
C VAL A 31 -11.78 8.64 9.17
N THR A 32 -10.73 9.15 9.78
CA THR A 32 -10.73 10.43 10.49
C THR A 32 -9.67 11.36 9.92
N ARG A 33 -9.92 12.68 9.94
CA ARG A 33 -8.92 13.69 9.61
C ARG A 33 -8.06 13.96 10.85
N SER A 34 -6.77 14.12 10.61
CA SER A 34 -5.75 14.59 11.54
C SER A 34 -5.07 15.83 10.95
N ASP A 35 -4.27 16.52 11.74
CA ASP A 35 -3.60 17.75 11.30
C ASP A 35 -2.68 17.52 10.08
N ASP A 36 -2.08 16.33 9.98
CA ASP A 36 -1.09 15.98 8.95
C ASP A 36 -1.65 15.06 7.83
N GLY A 37 -2.95 14.73 7.85
CA GLY A 37 -3.56 13.84 6.87
C GLY A 37 -4.74 13.02 7.40
N LEU A 38 -4.83 11.74 7.04
CA LEU A 38 -5.91 10.83 7.45
C LEU A 38 -5.41 9.71 8.34
N SER A 39 -6.25 9.31 9.30
CA SER A 39 -6.10 8.09 10.09
C SER A 39 -7.20 7.10 9.74
N LEU A 40 -6.84 5.82 9.68
CA LEU A 40 -7.74 4.69 9.50
C LEU A 40 -7.77 3.89 10.80
N LEU A 41 -8.96 3.78 11.40
CA LEU A 41 -9.17 3.24 12.73
C LEU A 41 -10.09 2.01 12.71
N ASP A 42 -9.77 1.04 13.55
CA ASP A 42 -10.65 -0.04 13.99
C ASP A 42 -10.96 0.14 15.47
N GLY A 43 -12.10 0.77 15.79
CA GLY A 43 -12.37 1.30 17.12
C GLY A 43 -11.28 2.29 17.54
N ASP A 44 -10.54 1.97 18.61
CA ASP A 44 -9.41 2.77 19.09
C ASP A 44 -8.06 2.35 18.47
N THR A 45 -8.03 1.31 17.65
CA THR A 45 -6.81 0.78 17.04
C THR A 45 -6.46 1.54 15.76
N LEU A 46 -5.27 2.14 15.72
CA LEU A 46 -4.74 2.75 14.51
C LEU A 46 -4.26 1.69 13.52
N VAL A 47 -5.00 1.52 12.41
CA VAL A 47 -4.68 0.55 11.36
C VAL A 47 -3.72 1.16 10.34
N ALA A 48 -3.95 2.40 9.91
CA ALA A 48 -3.10 3.08 8.95
C ALA A 48 -3.14 4.61 9.08
N VAL A 49 -2.11 5.27 8.55
CA VAL A 49 -2.10 6.72 8.34
C VAL A 49 -1.80 7.04 6.89
N ALA A 50 -2.39 8.10 6.36
CA ALA A 50 -2.11 8.63 5.05
C ALA A 50 -1.74 10.11 5.16
N ALA A 51 -0.64 10.51 4.53
CA ALA A 51 -0.17 11.89 4.52
C ALA A 51 0.33 12.25 3.11
N PRO A 52 0.38 13.54 2.75
CA PRO A 52 0.98 13.97 1.50
C PRO A 52 2.40 13.39 1.34
N GLY A 53 2.66 12.76 0.21
CA GLY A 53 3.95 12.21 -0.14
C GLY A 53 4.86 13.23 -0.82
N SER A 54 6.12 12.86 -1.00
CA SER A 54 7.07 13.60 -1.84
C SER A 54 7.37 12.78 -3.09
N ASP A 55 7.41 13.46 -4.25
CA ASP A 55 7.87 12.86 -5.51
C ASP A 55 9.40 12.84 -5.62
N ALA A 56 10.12 13.48 -4.70
CA ALA A 56 11.57 13.71 -4.82
C ALA A 56 12.39 12.42 -4.93
N ASP A 57 11.90 11.33 -4.34
CA ASP A 57 12.59 10.04 -4.29
C ASP A 57 12.07 9.03 -5.33
N LEU A 58 11.07 9.40 -6.14
CA LEU A 58 10.48 8.49 -7.12
C LEU A 58 11.29 8.50 -8.42
N VAL A 59 12.04 7.42 -8.64
CA VAL A 59 12.78 7.20 -9.89
C VAL A 59 11.95 6.33 -10.83
N ALA A 60 11.68 6.85 -12.03
CA ALA A 60 11.03 6.08 -13.08
C ALA A 60 11.90 4.88 -13.49
N VAL A 61 11.32 3.68 -13.44
CA VAL A 61 11.99 2.45 -13.89
C VAL A 61 11.60 2.20 -15.35
N PRO A 62 12.56 1.96 -16.26
CA PRO A 62 12.25 1.65 -17.65
C PRO A 62 11.46 0.34 -17.75
N PRO A 63 10.56 0.20 -18.74
CA PRO A 63 9.81 -1.02 -18.93
C PRO A 63 10.73 -2.18 -19.32
N VAL A 64 10.41 -3.39 -18.84
CA VAL A 64 11.10 -4.62 -19.25
C VAL A 64 10.63 -5.03 -20.65
N PRO A 65 11.52 -5.37 -21.60
CA PRO A 65 11.13 -5.87 -22.91
C PRO A 65 10.27 -7.14 -22.80
N VAL A 66 9.18 -7.20 -23.56
CA VAL A 66 8.23 -8.34 -23.52
C VAL A 66 8.92 -9.69 -23.79
N VAL A 67 9.94 -9.69 -24.65
CA VAL A 67 10.74 -10.89 -24.97
C VAL A 67 11.44 -11.50 -23.75
N ASP A 68 11.78 -10.69 -22.75
CA ASP A 68 12.50 -11.13 -21.55
C ASP A 68 11.57 -11.52 -20.40
N VAL A 69 10.28 -11.15 -20.47
CA VAL A 69 9.33 -11.28 -19.35
C VAL A 69 9.22 -12.71 -18.84
N ALA A 70 9.09 -13.70 -19.73
CA ALA A 70 8.92 -15.09 -19.32
C ALA A 70 10.16 -15.65 -18.62
N ALA A 71 11.36 -15.30 -19.08
CA ALA A 71 12.62 -15.77 -18.51
C ALA A 71 12.91 -15.12 -17.14
N ILE A 72 12.55 -13.84 -16.98
CA ILE A 72 12.71 -13.10 -15.72
C ILE A 72 11.68 -13.55 -14.70
N SER A 73 10.40 -13.62 -15.08
CA SER A 73 9.30 -13.95 -14.16
C SER A 73 9.47 -15.34 -13.55
N ALA A 74 9.96 -16.32 -14.33
CA ALA A 74 10.23 -17.67 -13.85
C ALA A 74 11.21 -17.75 -12.66
N ARG A 75 11.98 -16.68 -12.40
CA ARG A 75 12.92 -16.60 -11.27
C ARG A 75 12.29 -16.03 -10.00
N TYR A 76 11.02 -15.63 -10.01
CA TYR A 76 10.34 -15.09 -8.84
C TYR A 76 10.22 -16.17 -7.75
N PRO A 77 10.88 -16.03 -6.58
CA PRO A 77 10.91 -17.07 -5.56
C PRO A 77 9.52 -17.42 -4.99
N GLY A 78 8.60 -16.45 -5.01
CA GLY A 78 7.22 -16.61 -4.54
C GLY A 78 6.42 -17.67 -5.29
N PHE A 79 6.83 -18.07 -6.51
CA PHE A 79 6.21 -19.20 -7.21
C PHE A 79 6.44 -20.56 -6.55
N SER A 80 7.52 -20.70 -5.78
CA SER A 80 7.85 -21.95 -5.08
C SER A 80 7.58 -21.84 -3.58
N ALA A 81 7.93 -20.71 -2.97
CA ALA A 81 7.74 -20.48 -1.54
C ALA A 81 7.44 -18.99 -1.30
N HIS A 82 6.24 -18.69 -0.85
CA HIS A 82 5.89 -17.33 -0.46
C HIS A 82 6.47 -17.01 0.93
N PRO A 83 7.13 -15.85 1.11
CA PRO A 83 7.66 -15.44 2.41
C PRO A 83 6.57 -15.19 3.47
N PHE A 84 5.32 -15.04 3.04
CA PHE A 84 4.16 -14.87 3.91
C PHE A 84 2.99 -15.71 3.39
N PRO A 85 3.01 -17.04 3.60
CA PRO A 85 2.03 -17.96 2.99
C PRO A 85 0.61 -17.79 3.55
N GLU A 86 0.46 -17.13 4.71
CA GLU A 86 -0.82 -16.92 5.40
C GLU A 86 -1.30 -15.45 5.35
N CYS A 87 -0.64 -14.58 4.57
CA CYS A 87 -0.93 -13.12 4.52
C CYS A 87 -2.21 -12.73 3.76
N PHE A 88 -3.26 -13.56 3.81
CA PHE A 88 -4.58 -13.27 3.24
C PHE A 88 -5.61 -12.96 4.33
N VAL A 89 -5.16 -12.41 5.47
CA VAL A 89 -6.00 -12.00 6.62
C VAL A 89 -6.65 -10.65 6.46
#